data_AF-W7W659-F1
#
_entry.id   AF-W7W659-F1
#
_cell.length_a   1.000
_cell.length_b   1.000
_cell.length_c   1.000
_cell.angle_alpha   90.00
_cell.angle_beta   90.00
_cell.angle_gamma   90.00
#
_symmetry.space_group_name_H-M   'P 1'
#
loop_
_entity.id
_entity.type
_entity.pdbx_description
1 polymer ?
#
loop_
_entity_poly.entity_id
_entity_poly.type
_entity_poly.pdbx_seq_one_letter_code
_entity_poly.pdbx_strand_id
1 'polypeptide(L)'
;MCFSAQLVDAYREHCRRWNTFISLDEFKELYGSTYIDERKIPKVIDQLFADPQTENEWDIKQLIDRRNSEQAAEYEQELFKQRTRLASAERKLAEKETKSAAEVKRIASSKVDALLGKLADLRRLEPKDRDARIFPGSYAPVIVSEGGRLVVKPMRYQCRPAGKPVFYDTRYPSTYNARRDNLEGFWKGQFGYTHGLLIVKTFYENVDRDGKNVVLQFTPDDREPMLVACLWSRWSGKDGPDLLSFAAITDEPPREIAAAGHDRCIVQIRPENVGAWLNPDPSELAASYAILDDRPHPYYEHRLAA
;
A
#
# COMPACT_ATOMS: atom_id res chain seq x y z
N MET A 1 14.22 4.65 4.03
CA MET A 1 13.54 3.50 3.41
C MET A 1 12.09 3.85 3.03
N CYS A 2 11.63 3.54 1.81
CA CYS A 2 10.30 3.93 1.28
C CYS A 2 9.16 3.62 2.22
N PHE A 3 8.71 4.66 2.92
CA PHE A 3 7.67 4.55 3.93
C PHE A 3 6.28 4.44 3.33
N SER A 4 6.00 5.13 2.23
CA SER A 4 4.71 5.02 1.53
C SER A 4 4.87 5.40 0.07
N ALA A 5 4.01 4.88 -0.79
CA ALA A 5 4.01 5.19 -2.21
C ALA A 5 2.61 5.48 -2.71
N GLN A 6 2.49 6.15 -3.84
CA GLN A 6 1.20 6.38 -4.48
C GLN A 6 1.12 5.53 -5.73
N LEU A 7 0.13 4.64 -5.77
CA LEU A 7 -0.21 3.86 -6.95
C LEU A 7 -0.57 4.80 -8.11
N VAL A 8 -0.40 4.29 -9.32
CA VAL A 8 -0.95 4.96 -10.51
C VAL A 8 -2.47 5.01 -10.45
N ASP A 9 -3.01 6.10 -10.97
CA ASP A 9 -4.44 6.20 -11.24
C ASP A 9 -4.80 5.31 -12.45
N ALA A 10 -6.09 5.02 -12.65
CA ALA A 10 -6.56 4.24 -13.81
C ALA A 10 -5.79 2.93 -14.06
N TYR A 11 -5.43 2.20 -13.00
CA TYR A 11 -4.57 0.99 -13.07
C TYR A 11 -5.00 -0.05 -14.14
N ARG A 12 -6.30 -0.16 -14.44
CA ARG A 12 -6.82 -0.99 -15.55
C ARG A 12 -6.23 -0.64 -16.91
N GLU A 13 -5.90 0.62 -17.17
CA GLU A 13 -5.24 1.06 -18.41
C GLU A 13 -3.82 0.50 -18.53
N HIS A 14 -3.08 0.45 -17.42
CA HIS A 14 -1.78 -0.20 -17.36
C HIS A 14 -1.90 -1.71 -17.61
N CYS A 15 -2.91 -2.36 -17.02
CA CYS A 15 -3.19 -3.77 -17.29
C CYS A 15 -3.44 -4.04 -18.78
N ARG A 16 -4.24 -3.20 -19.46
CA ARG A 16 -4.50 -3.34 -20.90
C ARG A 16 -3.23 -3.13 -21.73
N ARG A 17 -2.45 -2.09 -21.41
CA ARG A 17 -1.20 -1.76 -22.13
C ARG A 17 -0.20 -2.92 -22.10
N TRP A 18 -0.14 -3.64 -21.00
CA TRP A 18 0.82 -4.74 -20.79
C TRP A 18 0.20 -6.13 -20.90
N ASN A 19 -1.03 -6.22 -21.41
CA ASN A 19 -1.76 -7.49 -21.53
C ASN A 19 -1.74 -8.31 -20.22
N THR A 20 -1.93 -7.63 -19.09
CA THR A 20 -1.90 -8.21 -17.74
C THR A 20 -3.31 -8.57 -17.29
N PHE A 21 -3.47 -9.77 -16.74
CA PHE A 21 -4.75 -10.28 -16.25
C PHE A 21 -4.94 -9.96 -14.77
N ILE A 22 -6.15 -9.57 -14.36
CA ILE A 22 -6.47 -9.39 -12.94
C ILE A 22 -6.90 -10.73 -12.36
N SER A 23 -6.27 -11.19 -11.28
CA SER A 23 -6.64 -12.44 -10.60
C SER A 23 -7.93 -12.24 -9.79
N LEU A 24 -9.09 -12.50 -10.43
CA LEU A 24 -10.39 -12.29 -9.79
C LEU A 24 -10.57 -13.12 -8.52
N ASP A 25 -10.02 -14.34 -8.48
CA ASP A 25 -10.12 -15.22 -7.31
C ASP A 25 -9.39 -14.64 -6.08
N GLU A 26 -8.17 -14.13 -6.26
CA GLU A 26 -7.39 -13.52 -5.17
C GLU A 26 -8.04 -12.20 -4.70
N PHE A 27 -8.69 -11.45 -5.59
CA PHE A 27 -9.48 -10.28 -5.21
C PHE A 27 -10.78 -10.66 -4.50
N LYS A 28 -11.47 -11.74 -4.90
CA LYS A 28 -12.62 -12.28 -4.16
C LYS A 28 -12.23 -12.67 -2.74
N GLU A 29 -11.07 -13.32 -2.57
CA GLU A 29 -10.56 -13.67 -1.24
C GLU A 29 -10.17 -12.44 -0.40
N LEU A 30 -9.60 -11.40 -1.02
CA LEU A 30 -9.30 -10.13 -0.36
C LEU A 30 -10.54 -9.44 0.21
N TYR A 31 -11.67 -9.46 -0.51
CA TYR A 31 -12.91 -8.81 -0.06
C TYR A 31 -13.90 -9.74 0.66
N GLY A 32 -13.66 -11.06 0.63
CA GLY A 32 -14.52 -12.08 1.24
C GLY A 32 -14.51 -12.11 2.77
N SER A 33 -15.41 -12.92 3.34
CA SER A 33 -15.82 -12.92 4.75
C SER A 33 -14.88 -13.62 5.74
N THR A 34 -13.70 -14.09 5.32
CA THR A 34 -12.84 -14.97 6.14
C THR A 34 -11.86 -14.25 7.07
N TYR A 35 -12.02 -12.95 7.34
CA TYR A 35 -11.14 -12.28 8.30
C TYR A 35 -11.80 -11.10 9.03
N ILE A 36 -11.50 -11.01 10.32
CA ILE A 36 -11.79 -9.88 11.22
C ILE A 36 -11.24 -8.62 10.56
N ASP A 37 -12.11 -7.69 10.20
CA ASP A 37 -11.81 -6.75 9.13
C ASP A 37 -10.87 -5.58 9.53
N GLU A 38 -9.58 -5.90 9.71
CA GLU A 38 -8.49 -4.93 9.89
C GLU A 38 -7.67 -4.69 8.61
N ARG A 39 -8.09 -5.29 7.47
CA ARG A 39 -7.36 -5.17 6.19
C ARG A 39 -7.42 -3.72 5.71
N LYS A 40 -6.27 -3.14 5.43
CA LYS A 40 -6.17 -1.78 4.90
C LYS A 40 -6.16 -1.84 3.38
N ILE A 41 -7.32 -1.72 2.76
CA ILE A 41 -7.47 -1.70 1.31
C ILE A 41 -7.65 -0.24 0.87
N PRO A 42 -6.69 0.36 0.14
CA PRO A 42 -6.85 1.69 -0.42
C PRO A 42 -8.04 1.74 -1.39
N LYS A 43 -8.81 2.84 -1.36
CA LYS A 43 -9.99 3.01 -2.21
C LYS A 43 -9.68 2.95 -3.71
N VAL A 44 -8.46 3.27 -4.15
CA VAL A 44 -8.06 3.11 -5.57
C VAL A 44 -8.11 1.64 -6.02
N ILE A 45 -7.96 0.68 -5.11
CA ILE A 45 -8.06 -0.75 -5.44
C ILE A 45 -9.51 -1.12 -5.73
N ASP A 46 -10.47 -0.58 -4.95
CA ASP A 46 -11.90 -0.79 -5.19
C ASP A 46 -12.30 -0.29 -6.60
N GLN A 47 -11.63 0.76 -7.10
CA GLN A 47 -11.88 1.31 -8.44
C GLN A 47 -11.53 0.34 -9.57
N LEU A 48 -10.73 -0.71 -9.31
CA LEU A 48 -10.54 -1.81 -10.26
C LEU A 48 -11.84 -2.54 -10.59
N PHE A 49 -12.88 -2.41 -9.75
CA PHE A 49 -14.16 -3.09 -9.91
C PHE A 49 -15.35 -2.11 -9.94
N ALA A 50 -15.10 -0.81 -10.10
CA ALA A 50 -16.17 0.21 -10.13
C ALA A 50 -17.13 0.03 -11.32
N ASP A 51 -16.64 -0.52 -12.44
CA ASP A 51 -17.40 -0.82 -13.65
C ASP A 51 -17.18 -2.30 -14.05
N PRO A 52 -17.89 -3.24 -13.39
CA PRO A 52 -17.69 -4.68 -13.59
C PRO A 52 -18.23 -5.15 -14.95
N GLN A 53 -17.41 -5.88 -15.70
CA GLN A 53 -17.71 -6.35 -17.05
C GLN A 53 -18.08 -7.85 -17.11
N THR A 54 -17.86 -8.59 -16.02
CA THR A 54 -18.13 -10.03 -15.94
C THR A 54 -18.86 -10.35 -14.65
N GLU A 55 -19.48 -11.54 -14.58
CA GLU A 55 -20.13 -12.04 -13.36
C GLU A 55 -19.15 -12.08 -12.17
N ASN A 56 -17.92 -12.57 -12.39
CA ASN A 56 -16.90 -12.60 -11.36
C ASN A 56 -16.49 -11.21 -10.85
N GLU A 57 -16.45 -10.20 -11.73
CA GLU A 57 -16.20 -8.82 -11.32
C GLU A 57 -17.41 -8.23 -10.56
N TRP A 58 -18.62 -8.59 -10.95
CA TRP A 58 -19.86 -8.22 -10.27
C TRP A 58 -19.90 -8.75 -8.83
N ASP A 59 -19.49 -10.00 -8.62
CA ASP A 59 -19.38 -10.57 -7.27
C ASP A 59 -18.41 -9.78 -6.38
N ILE A 60 -17.24 -9.41 -6.92
CA ILE A 60 -16.24 -8.60 -6.19
C ILE A 60 -16.83 -7.23 -5.85
N LYS A 61 -17.51 -6.60 -6.81
CA LYS A 61 -18.20 -5.31 -6.58
C LYS A 61 -19.23 -5.41 -5.46
N GLN A 62 -20.01 -6.48 -5.40
CA GLN A 62 -20.97 -6.69 -4.30
C GLN A 62 -20.27 -6.86 -2.95
N LEU A 63 -19.14 -7.57 -2.89
CA LEU A 63 -18.34 -7.69 -1.67
C LEU A 63 -17.80 -6.32 -1.21
N ILE A 64 -17.29 -5.51 -2.14
CA ILE A 64 -16.85 -4.14 -1.88
C ILE A 64 -18.01 -3.28 -1.33
N ASP A 65 -19.18 -3.31 -1.98
CA ASP A 65 -20.33 -2.51 -1.58
C ASP A 65 -20.87 -2.92 -0.20
N ARG A 66 -20.90 -4.22 0.08
CA ARG A 66 -21.27 -4.75 1.38
C ARG A 66 -20.31 -4.28 2.47
N ARG A 67 -19.01 -4.44 2.26
CA ARG A 67 -17.96 -3.98 3.19
C ARG A 67 -18.06 -2.48 3.43
N ASN A 68 -18.24 -1.68 2.38
CA ASN A 68 -18.41 -0.23 2.49
C ASN A 68 -19.68 0.12 3.29
N SER A 69 -20.77 -0.62 3.11
CA SER A 69 -22.01 -0.42 3.87
C SER A 69 -21.85 -0.77 5.35
N GLU A 70 -21.19 -1.90 5.65
CA GLU A 70 -20.89 -2.34 7.02
C GLU A 70 -19.97 -1.31 7.73
N GLN A 71 -18.91 -0.87 7.06
CA GLN A 71 -17.99 0.14 7.59
C GLN A 71 -18.67 1.50 7.80
N ALA A 72 -19.58 1.91 6.90
CA ALA A 72 -20.37 3.12 7.06
C ALA A 72 -21.25 3.05 8.32
N ALA A 73 -21.94 1.92 8.53
CA ALA A 73 -22.78 1.72 9.70
C ALA A 73 -21.97 1.79 11.01
N GLU A 74 -20.77 1.21 11.05
CA GLU A 74 -19.86 1.32 12.20
C GLU A 74 -19.47 2.78 12.48
N TYR A 75 -19.09 3.53 11.45
CA TYR A 75 -18.73 4.94 11.60
C TYR A 75 -19.92 5.80 12.03
N GLU A 76 -21.12 5.52 11.54
CA GLU A 76 -22.35 6.20 11.96
C GLU A 76 -22.68 5.93 13.43
N GLN A 77 -22.55 4.69 13.89
CA GLN A 77 -22.74 4.32 15.29
C GLN A 77 -21.71 5.01 16.20
N GLU A 78 -20.43 5.01 15.81
CA GLU A 78 -19.39 5.69 16.58
C GLU A 78 -19.57 7.22 16.55
N LEU A 79 -20.01 7.78 15.42
CA LEU A 79 -20.32 9.20 15.28
C LEU A 79 -21.44 9.61 16.24
N PHE A 80 -22.50 8.79 16.36
CA PHE A 80 -23.57 9.02 17.32
C PHE A 80 -23.05 9.03 18.77
N LYS A 81 -22.18 8.07 19.13
CA LYS A 81 -21.53 8.02 20.45
C LYS A 81 -20.68 9.28 20.71
N GLN A 82 -19.87 9.72 19.75
CA GLN A 82 -19.04 10.91 19.92
C GLN A 82 -19.85 12.20 19.98
N ARG A 83 -20.92 12.34 19.19
CA ARG A 83 -21.85 13.49 19.28
C ARG A 83 -22.54 13.56 20.63
N THR A 84 -22.96 12.41 21.18
CA THR A 84 -23.55 12.34 22.54
C THR A 84 -22.54 12.77 23.61
N ARG A 85 -21.28 12.32 23.50
CA ARG A 85 -20.18 12.72 24.39
C ARG A 85 -19.91 14.23 24.30
N LEU A 86 -19.88 14.77 23.08
CA LEU A 86 -19.67 16.20 22.82
C LEU A 86 -20.77 17.04 23.48
N ALA A 87 -22.04 16.73 23.22
CA ALA A 87 -23.17 17.46 23.80
C ALA A 87 -23.18 17.41 25.34
N SER A 88 -22.81 16.26 25.92
CA SER A 88 -22.72 16.11 27.38
C SER A 88 -21.57 16.94 27.98
N ALA A 89 -20.43 17.04 27.29
CA ALA A 89 -19.33 17.90 27.70
C ALA A 89 -19.69 19.39 27.62
N GLU A 90 -20.42 19.79 26.57
CA GLU A 90 -20.89 21.16 26.40
C GLU A 90 -21.89 21.57 27.49
N ARG A 91 -22.83 20.69 27.85
CA ARG A 91 -23.75 20.94 28.98
C ARG A 91 -22.99 21.12 30.30
N LYS A 92 -22.02 20.24 30.59
CA LYS A 92 -21.20 20.36 31.80
C LYS A 92 -20.42 21.68 31.84
N LEU A 93 -19.86 22.11 30.71
CA LEU A 93 -19.16 23.40 30.62
C LEU A 93 -20.09 24.60 30.81
N ALA A 94 -21.33 24.51 30.33
CA ALA A 94 -22.33 25.56 30.53
C ALA A 94 -22.78 25.68 32.01
N GLU A 95 -22.88 24.55 32.72
CA GLU A 95 -23.16 24.53 34.15
C GLU A 95 -21.96 25.02 34.99
N LYS A 96 -20.76 24.52 34.67
CA LYS A 96 -19.51 24.87 35.35
C LYS A 96 -18.30 24.62 34.46
N GLU A 97 -17.50 25.67 34.28
CA GLU A 97 -16.26 25.54 33.54
C GLU A 97 -15.26 24.62 34.28
N THR A 98 -14.84 23.54 33.62
CA THR A 98 -13.85 22.61 34.14
C THR A 98 -12.88 22.16 33.04
N LYS A 99 -11.60 22.00 33.40
CA LYS A 99 -10.56 21.51 32.46
C LYS A 99 -10.89 20.13 31.89
N SER A 100 -11.49 19.25 32.70
CA SER A 100 -11.88 17.91 32.28
C SER A 100 -12.96 17.95 31.19
N ALA A 101 -14.03 18.73 31.38
CA ALA A 101 -15.09 18.84 30.37
C ALA A 101 -14.60 19.55 29.10
N ALA A 102 -13.69 20.53 29.22
CA ALA A 102 -13.06 21.20 28.08
C ALA A 102 -12.24 20.22 27.23
N GLU A 103 -11.46 19.35 27.86
CA GLU A 103 -10.67 18.34 27.16
C GLU A 103 -11.55 17.26 26.50
N VAL A 104 -12.61 16.81 27.17
CA VAL A 104 -13.58 15.88 26.57
C VAL A 104 -14.24 16.51 25.34
N LYS A 105 -14.65 17.79 25.42
CA LYS A 105 -15.20 18.53 24.27
C LYS A 105 -14.20 18.52 23.11
N ARG A 106 -12.95 18.91 23.35
CA ARG A 106 -11.89 18.96 22.32
C ARG A 106 -11.69 17.60 21.63
N ILE A 107 -11.55 16.52 22.40
CA ILE A 107 -11.36 15.17 21.87
C ILE A 107 -12.59 14.71 21.09
N ALA A 108 -13.79 14.89 21.64
CA ALA A 108 -15.03 14.47 21.00
C ALA A 108 -15.28 15.22 19.69
N SER A 109 -15.05 16.54 19.65
CA SER A 109 -15.12 17.34 18.42
C SER A 109 -14.15 16.82 17.36
N SER A 110 -12.88 16.61 17.71
CA SER A 110 -11.88 16.08 16.78
C SER A 110 -12.27 14.70 16.23
N LYS A 111 -12.83 13.82 17.06
CA LYS A 111 -13.32 12.50 16.61
C LYS A 111 -14.57 12.60 15.73
N VAL A 112 -15.48 13.53 16.01
CA VAL A 112 -16.65 13.80 15.16
C VAL A 112 -16.21 14.24 13.78
N ASP A 113 -15.29 15.21 13.69
CA ASP A 113 -14.77 15.71 12.41
C ASP A 113 -14.07 14.59 11.63
N ALA A 114 -13.25 13.78 12.31
CA ALA A 114 -12.60 12.63 11.69
C ALA A 114 -13.59 11.59 11.14
N LEU A 115 -14.66 11.26 11.89
CA LEU A 115 -15.67 10.30 11.45
C LEU A 115 -16.51 10.84 10.29
N LEU A 116 -16.86 12.12 10.30
CA LEU A 116 -17.52 12.77 9.17
C LEU A 116 -16.64 12.75 7.92
N GLY A 117 -15.34 13.01 8.08
CA GLY A 117 -14.36 12.90 6.99
C GLY A 117 -14.30 11.48 6.41
N LYS A 118 -14.21 10.45 7.27
CA LYS A 118 -14.22 9.05 6.84
C LYS A 118 -15.50 8.65 6.10
N LEU A 119 -16.67 9.06 6.60
CA LEU A 119 -17.95 8.81 5.93
C LEU A 119 -18.03 9.52 4.56
N ALA A 120 -17.52 10.74 4.48
CA ALA A 120 -17.44 11.47 3.21
C ALA A 120 -16.48 10.77 2.22
N ASP A 121 -15.33 10.27 2.69
CA ASP A 121 -14.38 9.51 1.87
C ASP A 121 -14.97 8.21 1.35
N LEU A 122 -15.70 7.49 2.20
CA LEU A 122 -16.35 6.23 1.85
C LEU A 122 -17.43 6.42 0.78
N ARG A 123 -18.28 7.45 0.93
CA ARG A 123 -19.38 7.76 0.01
C ARG A 123 -18.94 8.48 -1.27
N ARG A 124 -17.74 9.08 -1.29
CA ARG A 124 -17.23 9.78 -2.47
C ARG A 124 -17.06 8.80 -3.64
N LEU A 125 -17.51 9.21 -4.82
CA LEU A 125 -17.31 8.45 -6.07
C LEU A 125 -15.98 8.81 -6.73
N GLU A 126 -15.66 10.10 -6.80
CA GLU A 126 -14.44 10.58 -7.45
C GLU A 126 -13.19 10.21 -6.63
N PRO A 127 -12.19 9.54 -7.22
CA PRO A 127 -10.94 9.27 -6.53
C PRO A 127 -10.15 10.56 -6.27
N LYS A 128 -9.44 10.60 -5.15
CA LYS A 128 -8.43 11.62 -4.83
C LYS A 128 -7.07 10.97 -4.76
N ASP A 129 -6.01 11.77 -4.95
CA ASP A 129 -4.63 11.31 -4.83
C ASP A 129 -4.34 10.49 -3.57
N ARG A 130 -4.88 10.93 -2.42
CA ARG A 130 -4.71 10.23 -1.13
C ARG A 130 -5.30 8.81 -1.09
N ASP A 131 -6.26 8.49 -1.96
CA ASP A 131 -6.88 7.17 -2.05
C ASP A 131 -5.96 6.12 -2.68
N ALA A 132 -4.94 6.59 -3.40
CA ALA A 132 -3.93 5.75 -4.05
C ALA A 132 -2.66 5.59 -3.20
N ARG A 133 -2.57 6.26 -2.04
CA ARG A 133 -1.41 6.16 -1.16
C ARG A 133 -1.46 4.87 -0.34
N ILE A 134 -0.45 4.03 -0.52
CA ILE A 134 -0.23 2.78 0.22
C ILE A 134 0.79 2.97 1.34
N PHE A 135 0.60 2.23 2.43
CA PHE A 135 1.47 2.24 3.61
C PHE A 135 1.78 0.79 4.01
N PRO A 136 2.83 0.54 4.80
CA PRO A 136 3.08 -0.76 5.38
C PRO A 136 1.83 -1.35 6.05
N GLY A 137 1.51 -2.58 5.68
CA GLY A 137 0.31 -3.31 6.08
C GLY A 137 -0.92 -3.09 5.19
N SER A 138 -0.91 -2.14 4.24
CA SER A 138 -2.00 -1.99 3.26
C SER A 138 -1.85 -2.94 2.08
N TYR A 139 -2.94 -3.24 1.38
CA TYR A 139 -2.88 -3.99 0.14
C TYR A 139 -2.53 -3.10 -1.05
N ALA A 140 -1.91 -3.69 -2.07
CA ALA A 140 -1.60 -3.07 -3.35
C ALA A 140 -1.74 -4.10 -4.48
N PRO A 141 -2.08 -3.68 -5.71
CA PRO A 141 -2.00 -4.54 -6.88
C PRO A 141 -0.52 -4.74 -7.27
N VAL A 142 -0.06 -5.99 -7.27
CA VAL A 142 1.31 -6.37 -7.67
C VAL A 142 1.24 -7.26 -8.89
N ILE A 143 2.05 -6.95 -9.90
CA ILE A 143 2.19 -7.74 -11.12
C ILE A 143 3.21 -8.84 -10.89
N VAL A 144 2.86 -10.07 -11.25
CA VAL A 144 3.72 -11.25 -11.20
C VAL A 144 3.62 -12.01 -12.53
N SER A 145 4.56 -12.91 -12.80
CA SER A 145 4.43 -13.89 -13.90
C SER A 145 3.87 -15.20 -13.37
N GLU A 146 2.78 -15.70 -13.95
CA GLU A 146 2.24 -17.03 -13.69
C GLU A 146 1.91 -17.73 -15.02
N GLY A 147 2.49 -18.91 -15.24
CA GLY A 147 2.29 -19.68 -16.47
C GLY A 147 2.67 -18.91 -17.74
N GLY A 148 3.69 -18.05 -17.66
CA GLY A 148 4.14 -17.21 -18.78
C GLY A 148 3.23 -16.01 -19.09
N ARG A 149 2.28 -15.68 -18.20
CA ARG A 149 1.39 -14.52 -18.33
C ARG A 149 1.58 -13.57 -17.17
N LEU A 150 1.42 -12.27 -17.44
CA LEU A 150 1.41 -11.27 -16.40
C LEU A 150 0.06 -11.28 -15.68
N VAL A 151 0.09 -11.36 -14.35
CA VAL A 151 -1.10 -11.42 -13.49
C VAL A 151 -0.99 -10.39 -12.38
N VAL A 152 -2.04 -9.61 -12.15
CA VAL A 152 -2.18 -8.71 -10.99
C VAL A 152 -2.80 -9.47 -9.84
N LYS A 153 -2.15 -9.43 -8.68
CA LYS A 153 -2.69 -9.97 -7.43
C LYS A 153 -2.73 -8.88 -6.35
N PRO A 154 -3.76 -8.87 -5.49
CA PRO A 154 -3.75 -8.05 -4.30
C PRO A 154 -2.75 -8.64 -3.29
N MET A 155 -1.73 -7.86 -2.92
CA MET A 155 -0.73 -8.30 -1.95
C MET A 155 -0.57 -7.27 -0.84
N ARG A 156 -0.41 -7.73 0.40
CA ARG A 156 -0.11 -6.85 1.53
C ARG A 156 1.31 -6.30 1.43
N TYR A 157 1.46 -4.99 1.45
CA TYR A 157 2.74 -4.28 1.47
C TYR A 157 3.39 -4.39 2.86
N GLN A 158 4.05 -5.51 3.12
CA GLN A 158 4.83 -5.88 4.31
C GLN A 158 4.96 -7.40 4.24
N CYS A 159 6.03 -7.86 3.59
CA CYS A 159 6.22 -9.25 3.26
C CYS A 159 6.38 -10.10 4.52
N ARG A 160 5.64 -11.21 4.55
CA ARG A 160 5.90 -12.34 5.43
C ARG A 160 6.44 -13.48 4.57
N PRO A 161 7.75 -13.74 4.58
CA PRO A 161 8.31 -14.89 3.87
C PRO A 161 7.67 -16.21 4.31
N ALA A 162 7.48 -17.12 3.36
CA ALA A 162 6.95 -18.46 3.61
C ALA A 162 7.72 -19.16 4.74
N GLY A 163 7.00 -19.87 5.61
CA GLY A 163 7.58 -20.59 6.75
C GLY A 163 7.98 -19.71 7.95
N LYS A 164 7.83 -18.38 7.89
CA LYS A 164 8.02 -17.52 9.07
C LYS A 164 6.75 -17.48 9.93
N PRO A 165 6.83 -17.48 11.27
CA PRO A 165 5.64 -17.44 12.13
C PRO A 165 4.95 -16.06 12.09
N VAL A 166 3.65 -16.00 12.38
CA VAL A 166 2.81 -14.79 12.29
C VAL A 166 3.38 -13.58 13.05
N PHE A 167 3.97 -13.79 14.23
CA PHE A 167 4.57 -12.72 15.03
C PHE A 167 5.76 -12.01 14.36
N TYR A 168 6.31 -12.56 13.25
CA TYR A 168 7.37 -11.87 12.51
C TYR A 168 6.93 -10.50 12.01
N ASP A 169 5.65 -10.32 11.68
CA ASP A 169 5.13 -9.04 11.21
C ASP A 169 5.31 -7.91 12.23
N THR A 170 5.16 -8.23 13.52
CA THR A 170 5.33 -7.26 14.60
C THR A 170 6.79 -7.16 15.05
N ARG A 171 7.53 -8.28 15.03
CA ARG A 171 8.97 -8.30 15.38
C ARG A 171 9.84 -7.60 14.33
N TYR A 172 9.48 -7.69 13.06
CA TYR A 172 10.20 -7.12 11.94
C TYR A 172 9.24 -6.23 11.11
N PRO A 173 8.86 -5.05 11.65
CA PRO A 173 7.85 -4.21 11.01
C PRO A 173 8.33 -3.59 9.69
N SER A 174 9.63 -3.69 9.38
CA SER A 174 10.27 -3.12 8.17
C SER A 174 10.33 -4.06 6.97
N THR A 175 9.71 -5.24 7.03
CA THR A 175 9.68 -6.20 5.91
C THR A 175 8.83 -5.76 4.71
N TYR A 176 8.45 -4.48 4.64
CA TYR A 176 7.96 -3.85 3.42
C TYR A 176 9.10 -3.40 2.49
N ASN A 177 10.36 -3.37 2.96
CA ASN A 177 11.53 -3.10 2.12
C ASN A 177 12.52 -4.27 2.10
N ALA A 178 12.85 -4.73 0.90
CA ALA A 178 13.90 -5.69 0.62
C ALA A 178 15.19 -4.95 0.27
N ARG A 179 16.08 -4.78 1.26
CA ARG A 179 17.36 -4.10 1.01
C ARG A 179 18.22 -4.93 0.07
N ARG A 180 18.74 -4.29 -0.98
CA ARG A 180 19.63 -4.90 -1.98
C ARG A 180 20.80 -5.66 -1.35
N ASP A 181 21.40 -5.10 -0.30
CA ASP A 181 22.55 -5.66 0.43
C ASP A 181 22.22 -6.92 1.26
N ASN A 182 20.95 -7.33 1.33
CA ASN A 182 20.50 -8.50 2.09
C ASN A 182 19.59 -9.43 1.25
N LEU A 183 19.65 -9.31 -0.09
CA LEU A 183 18.83 -10.13 -1.00
C LEU A 183 19.16 -11.62 -0.89
N GLU A 184 20.44 -11.97 -0.77
CA GLU A 184 20.91 -13.35 -0.59
C GLU A 184 20.97 -13.79 0.89
N GLY A 185 20.67 -12.88 1.83
CA GLY A 185 20.61 -13.18 3.26
C GLY A 185 19.18 -13.46 3.70
N PHE A 186 18.49 -12.43 4.20
CA PHE A 186 17.12 -12.54 4.68
C PHE A 186 16.13 -12.94 3.56
N TRP A 187 16.35 -12.44 2.34
CA TRP A 187 15.43 -12.61 1.21
C TRP A 187 15.75 -13.78 0.29
N LYS A 188 16.70 -14.65 0.65
CA LYS A 188 17.16 -15.76 -0.20
C LYS A 188 16.09 -16.77 -0.61
N GLY A 189 14.97 -16.81 0.11
CA GLY A 189 13.82 -17.64 -0.24
C GLY A 189 12.86 -17.00 -1.24
N GLN A 190 13.08 -15.73 -1.60
CA GLN A 190 12.25 -14.96 -2.53
C GLN A 190 13.07 -14.42 -3.71
N PHE A 191 14.27 -13.89 -3.48
CA PHE A 191 15.15 -13.42 -4.55
C PHE A 191 15.63 -14.60 -5.39
N GLY A 192 15.43 -14.52 -6.71
CA GLY A 192 15.63 -15.64 -7.63
C GLY A 192 14.41 -16.54 -7.83
N TYR A 193 13.32 -16.34 -7.06
CA TYR A 193 12.15 -17.25 -7.08
C TYR A 193 10.82 -16.53 -7.32
N THR A 194 10.53 -15.49 -6.54
CA THR A 194 9.22 -14.84 -6.49
C THR A 194 9.38 -13.33 -6.60
N HIS A 195 9.65 -12.89 -7.83
CA HIS A 195 9.73 -11.49 -8.17
C HIS A 195 8.36 -10.93 -8.53
N GLY A 196 8.16 -9.66 -8.22
CA GLY A 196 6.96 -8.91 -8.54
C GLY A 196 7.30 -7.49 -8.96
N LEU A 197 6.28 -6.78 -9.44
CA LEU A 197 6.41 -5.41 -9.89
C LEU A 197 5.24 -4.58 -9.37
N LEU A 198 5.56 -3.45 -8.73
CA LEU A 198 4.58 -2.48 -8.25
C LEU A 198 4.66 -1.23 -9.13
N ILE A 199 3.52 -0.72 -9.61
CA ILE A 199 3.48 0.49 -10.42
C ILE A 199 3.05 1.68 -9.55
N VAL A 200 3.93 2.68 -9.42
CA VAL A 200 3.69 3.87 -8.58
C VAL A 200 4.05 5.15 -9.33
N LYS A 201 3.34 6.25 -9.08
CA LYS A 201 3.65 7.56 -9.68
C LYS A 201 4.60 8.40 -8.83
N THR A 202 4.59 8.19 -7.52
CA THR A 202 5.43 8.92 -6.57
C THR A 202 5.66 8.06 -5.33
N PHE A 203 6.72 8.35 -4.58
CA PHE A 203 6.94 7.79 -3.26
C PHE A 203 7.20 8.90 -2.23
N TYR A 204 7.08 8.54 -0.96
CA TYR A 204 7.17 9.48 0.15
C TYR A 204 8.12 8.96 1.21
N GLU A 205 8.95 9.87 1.72
CA GLU A 205 9.91 9.57 2.78
C GLU A 205 9.82 10.56 3.93
N ASN A 206 10.06 10.04 5.14
CA ASN A 206 10.27 10.87 6.32
C ASN A 206 11.72 11.35 6.30
N VAL A 207 11.93 12.65 6.47
CA VAL A 207 13.26 13.25 6.57
C VAL A 207 13.32 14.16 7.79
N ASP A 208 14.50 14.23 8.41
CA ASP A 208 14.76 15.25 9.42
C ASP A 208 15.11 16.57 8.73
N ARG A 209 14.33 17.62 9.03
CA ARG A 209 14.66 19.00 8.70
C ARG A 209 14.67 19.81 9.97
N ASP A 210 15.85 20.28 10.36
CA ASP A 210 16.06 21.11 11.56
C ASP A 210 15.48 20.48 12.84
N GLY A 211 15.64 19.16 13.01
CA GLY A 211 15.14 18.42 14.17
C GLY A 211 13.64 18.12 14.14
N LYS A 212 12.97 18.35 13.00
CA LYS A 212 11.56 18.02 12.78
C LYS A 212 11.44 16.97 11.69
N ASN A 213 10.69 15.91 11.99
CA ASN A 213 10.28 14.94 10.98
C ASN A 213 9.25 15.60 10.04
N VAL A 214 9.59 15.69 8.76
CA VAL A 214 8.68 16.09 7.69
C VAL A 214 8.60 14.99 6.63
N VAL A 215 7.47 14.91 5.94
CA VAL A 215 7.29 13.97 4.83
C VAL A 215 7.55 14.70 3.52
N LEU A 216 8.48 14.18 2.71
CA LEU A 216 8.71 14.62 1.35
C LEU A 216 8.06 13.67 0.36
N GLN A 217 7.48 14.23 -0.69
CA GLN A 217 7.02 13.52 -1.88
C GLN A 217 8.11 13.61 -2.94
N PHE A 218 8.49 12.48 -3.54
CA PHE A 218 9.47 12.37 -4.63
C PHE A 218 8.79 11.86 -5.89
N THR A 219 8.82 12.66 -6.96
CA THR A 219 8.20 12.33 -8.26
C THR A 219 9.25 12.45 -9.35
N PRO A 220 9.39 11.46 -10.25
CA PRO A 220 10.22 11.60 -11.45
C PRO A 220 9.88 12.89 -12.21
N ASP A 221 10.89 13.54 -12.77
CA ASP A 221 10.77 14.76 -13.59
C ASP A 221 10.05 14.50 -14.92
N ASP A 222 10.28 13.33 -15.51
CA ASP A 222 9.58 12.85 -16.71
C ASP A 222 8.09 12.53 -16.49
N ARG A 223 7.65 12.46 -15.22
CA ARG A 223 6.29 12.08 -14.79
C ARG A 223 5.85 10.68 -15.21
N GLU A 224 6.77 9.86 -15.72
CA GLU A 224 6.45 8.49 -16.09
C GLU A 224 6.25 7.64 -14.83
N PRO A 225 5.29 6.70 -14.82
CA PRO A 225 5.12 5.76 -13.72
C PRO A 225 6.37 4.91 -13.50
N MET A 226 6.76 4.79 -12.23
CA MET A 226 7.87 3.94 -11.82
C MET A 226 7.43 2.48 -11.74
N LEU A 227 8.26 1.62 -12.32
CA LEU A 227 8.10 0.17 -12.28
C LEU A 227 8.98 -0.39 -11.18
N VAL A 228 8.45 -0.54 -9.97
CA VAL A 228 9.25 -0.83 -8.77
C VAL A 228 9.48 -2.32 -8.63
N ALA A 229 10.75 -2.71 -8.59
CA ALA A 229 11.19 -4.06 -8.32
C ALA A 229 10.70 -4.52 -6.95
N CYS A 230 10.02 -5.66 -6.88
CA CYS A 230 9.49 -6.22 -5.64
C CYS A 230 9.85 -7.69 -5.48
N LEU A 231 9.90 -8.15 -4.22
CA LEU A 231 9.86 -9.56 -3.86
C LEU A 231 8.51 -9.86 -3.22
N TRP A 232 7.96 -11.03 -3.47
CA TRP A 232 6.69 -11.44 -2.86
C TRP A 232 6.75 -12.85 -2.30
N SER A 233 5.81 -13.19 -1.43
CA SER A 233 5.65 -14.52 -0.89
C SER A 233 4.17 -14.84 -0.70
N ARG A 234 3.79 -16.07 -1.05
CA ARG A 234 2.61 -16.71 -0.47
C ARG A 234 3.00 -17.35 0.85
N TRP A 235 2.26 -17.03 1.89
CA TRP A 235 2.41 -17.64 3.21
C TRP A 235 1.14 -18.42 3.51
N SER A 236 1.29 -19.68 3.90
CA SER A 236 0.21 -20.54 4.38
C SER A 236 0.68 -21.16 5.69
N GLY A 237 -0.20 -21.23 6.70
CA GLY A 237 0.18 -21.75 8.01
C GLY A 237 -1.02 -22.00 8.91
N LYS A 238 -0.82 -22.76 9.99
CA LYS A 238 -1.90 -23.11 10.94
C LYS A 238 -2.38 -21.92 11.79
N ASP A 239 -1.57 -20.86 11.87
CA ASP A 239 -1.75 -19.74 12.80
C ASP A 239 -2.47 -18.54 12.16
N GLY A 240 -3.02 -18.69 10.94
CA GLY A 240 -3.76 -17.63 10.25
C GLY A 240 -4.17 -18.03 8.82
N PRO A 241 -4.97 -17.18 8.15
CA PRO A 241 -5.32 -17.41 6.75
C PRO A 241 -4.08 -17.29 5.85
N ASP A 242 -4.20 -17.83 4.65
CA ASP A 242 -3.23 -17.63 3.60
C ASP A 242 -3.03 -16.13 3.33
N LEU A 243 -1.80 -15.76 3.00
CA LEU A 243 -1.40 -14.37 2.83
C LEU A 243 -0.46 -14.23 1.64
N LEU A 244 -0.90 -13.46 0.65
CA LEU A 244 0.00 -12.85 -0.32
C LEU A 244 0.54 -11.53 0.22
N SER A 245 1.86 -11.40 0.25
CA SER A 245 2.52 -10.19 0.73
C SER A 245 3.81 -9.91 -0.03
N PHE A 246 4.22 -8.65 -0.07
CA PHE A 246 5.37 -8.21 -0.85
C PHE A 246 6.19 -7.14 -0.15
N ALA A 247 7.41 -6.95 -0.65
CA ALA A 247 8.35 -5.92 -0.25
C ALA A 247 8.96 -5.26 -1.49
N ALA A 248 9.10 -3.94 -1.46
CA ALA A 248 9.79 -3.19 -2.51
C ALA A 248 11.31 -3.33 -2.31
N ILE A 249 12.05 -3.59 -3.40
CA ILE A 249 13.51 -3.60 -3.34
C ILE A 249 14.00 -2.17 -3.21
N THR A 250 14.90 -1.94 -2.27
CA THR A 250 15.53 -0.63 -2.06
C THR A 250 17.03 -0.73 -2.21
N ASP A 251 17.64 0.35 -2.69
CA ASP A 251 19.07 0.51 -2.87
C ASP A 251 19.55 1.88 -2.40
N GLU A 252 20.85 2.17 -2.56
CA GLU A 252 21.40 3.51 -2.36
C GLU A 252 20.63 4.56 -3.17
N PRO A 253 20.36 5.74 -2.61
CA PRO A 253 19.54 6.75 -3.24
C PRO A 253 20.35 7.56 -4.28
N PRO A 254 19.68 8.05 -5.33
CA PRO A 254 20.21 9.14 -6.17
C PRO A 254 20.63 10.36 -5.34
N ARG A 255 21.51 11.19 -5.92
CA ARG A 255 22.15 12.33 -5.23
C ARG A 255 21.14 13.31 -4.63
N GLU A 256 20.06 13.60 -5.32
CA GLU A 256 19.02 14.54 -4.91
C GLU A 256 18.18 14.03 -3.74
N ILE A 257 17.94 12.72 -3.67
CA ILE A 257 17.26 12.08 -2.53
C ILE A 257 18.20 12.02 -1.32
N ALA A 258 19.48 11.69 -1.55
CA ALA A 258 20.51 11.74 -0.52
C ALA A 258 20.64 13.15 0.08
N ALA A 259 20.71 14.17 -0.79
CA ALA A 259 20.80 15.57 -0.39
C ALA A 259 19.55 16.05 0.39
N ALA A 260 18.39 15.43 0.15
CA ALA A 260 17.17 15.70 0.92
C ALA A 260 17.15 15.05 2.31
N GLY A 261 18.20 14.30 2.69
CA GLY A 261 18.36 13.71 4.01
C GLY A 261 17.90 12.25 4.11
N HIS A 262 17.78 11.55 2.99
CA HIS A 262 17.25 10.19 2.95
C HIS A 262 18.27 9.18 2.40
N ASP A 263 18.31 7.97 2.96
CA ASP A 263 19.43 7.03 2.82
C ASP A 263 19.18 5.84 1.88
N ARG A 264 17.96 5.72 1.34
CA ARG A 264 17.56 4.63 0.43
C ARG A 264 16.56 5.10 -0.61
N CYS A 265 16.48 4.43 -1.74
CA CYS A 265 15.43 4.64 -2.74
C CYS A 265 14.89 3.30 -3.23
N ILE A 266 13.62 3.27 -3.63
CA ILE A 266 13.05 2.13 -4.37
C ILE A 266 13.78 1.93 -5.68
N VAL A 267 13.97 0.67 -6.08
CA VAL A 267 14.65 0.31 -7.33
C VAL A 267 13.62 0.18 -8.45
N GLN A 268 13.83 0.97 -9.52
CA GLN A 268 13.04 0.87 -10.74
C GLN A 268 13.57 -0.20 -11.68
N ILE A 269 12.67 -0.80 -12.47
CA ILE A 269 12.94 -1.72 -13.56
C ILE A 269 12.66 -1.00 -14.88
N ARG A 270 13.57 -1.12 -15.85
CA ARG A 270 13.29 -0.66 -17.21
C ARG A 270 12.14 -1.45 -17.83
N PRO A 271 11.24 -0.83 -18.62
CA PRO A 271 10.16 -1.55 -19.30
C PRO A 271 10.63 -2.79 -20.07
N GLU A 272 11.81 -2.71 -20.71
CA GLU A 272 12.43 -3.78 -21.49
C GLU A 272 12.84 -4.98 -20.63
N ASN A 273 13.16 -4.74 -19.35
CA ASN A 273 13.62 -5.76 -18.41
C ASN A 273 12.48 -6.40 -17.60
N VAL A 274 11.23 -5.93 -17.73
CA VAL A 274 10.08 -6.44 -16.95
C VAL A 274 9.88 -7.95 -17.12
N GLY A 275 9.96 -8.43 -18.37
CA GLY A 275 9.77 -9.86 -18.66
C GLY A 275 10.82 -10.74 -17.98
N ALA A 276 12.10 -10.36 -18.07
CA ALA A 276 13.19 -11.08 -17.43
C ALA A 276 13.14 -10.95 -15.89
N TRP A 277 12.81 -9.76 -15.37
CA TRP A 277 12.68 -9.52 -13.94
C TRP A 277 11.63 -10.44 -13.28
N LEU A 278 10.47 -10.57 -13.93
CA LEU A 278 9.33 -11.34 -13.41
C LEU A 278 9.47 -12.85 -13.61
N ASN A 279 10.48 -13.31 -14.36
CA ASN A 279 10.78 -14.72 -14.57
C ASN A 279 12.24 -15.00 -14.14
N PRO A 280 12.55 -14.86 -12.84
CA PRO A 280 13.91 -15.07 -12.36
C PRO A 280 14.32 -16.54 -12.43
N ASP A 281 15.63 -16.77 -12.48
CA ASP A 281 16.24 -18.10 -12.36
C ASP A 281 17.10 -18.13 -11.07
N PRO A 282 16.79 -19.02 -10.10
CA PRO A 282 17.54 -19.11 -8.86
C PRO A 282 18.96 -19.65 -9.05
N SER A 283 19.28 -20.25 -10.21
CA SER A 283 20.64 -20.65 -10.57
C SER A 283 21.47 -19.52 -11.17
N GLU A 284 20.84 -18.41 -11.59
CA GLU A 284 21.46 -17.28 -12.29
C GLU A 284 21.13 -15.93 -11.62
N LEU A 285 21.39 -15.83 -10.31
CA LEU A 285 21.11 -14.60 -9.53
C LEU A 285 21.82 -13.35 -10.10
N ALA A 286 22.97 -13.53 -10.76
CA ALA A 286 23.72 -12.46 -11.42
C ALA A 286 22.87 -11.76 -12.50
N ALA A 287 22.00 -12.48 -13.23
CA ALA A 287 21.09 -11.89 -14.20
C ALA A 287 20.06 -10.98 -13.54
N SER A 288 19.54 -11.37 -12.36
CA SER A 288 18.63 -10.53 -11.59
C SER A 288 19.30 -9.26 -11.08
N TYR A 289 20.56 -9.33 -10.64
CA TYR A 289 21.32 -8.13 -10.27
C TYR A 289 21.61 -7.22 -11.47
N ALA A 290 21.98 -7.79 -12.62
CA ALA A 290 22.22 -7.01 -13.84
C ALA A 290 20.99 -6.18 -14.25
N ILE A 291 19.79 -6.75 -14.07
CA ILE A 291 18.52 -6.02 -14.28
C ILE A 291 18.33 -4.88 -13.25
N LEU A 292 18.67 -5.10 -11.97
CA LEU A 292 18.58 -4.05 -10.95
C LEU A 292 19.61 -2.94 -11.16
N ASP A 293 20.75 -3.25 -11.76
CA ASP A 293 21.78 -2.27 -12.14
C ASP A 293 21.41 -1.48 -13.40
N ASP A 294 20.81 -2.15 -14.39
CA ASP A 294 20.25 -1.51 -15.59
C ASP A 294 18.87 -0.89 -15.30
N ARG A 295 18.87 0.11 -14.42
CA ARG A 295 17.69 0.86 -14.01
C ARG A 295 17.63 2.25 -14.65
N PRO A 296 16.42 2.82 -14.81
CA PRO A 296 16.27 4.25 -15.11
C PRO A 296 16.92 5.12 -14.04
N HIS A 297 17.43 6.29 -14.45
CA HIS A 297 17.99 7.31 -13.56
C HIS A 297 17.29 8.66 -13.80
N PRO A 298 15.95 8.75 -13.62
CA PRO A 298 15.26 10.04 -13.70
C PRO A 298 15.71 10.93 -12.53
N TYR A 299 15.51 12.24 -12.68
CA TYR A 299 15.70 13.16 -11.58
C TYR A 299 14.44 13.20 -10.72
N TYR A 300 14.58 13.04 -9.41
CA TYR A 300 13.43 13.10 -8.50
C TYR A 300 13.21 14.50 -7.95
N GLU A 301 12.19 15.19 -8.48
CA GLU A 301 11.70 16.41 -7.87
C GLU A 301 11.04 16.11 -6.53
N HIS A 302 11.32 16.95 -5.52
CA HIS A 302 10.74 16.78 -4.19
C HIS A 302 10.00 18.01 -3.66
N ARG A 303 8.90 17.78 -2.94
CA ARG A 303 8.14 18.81 -2.22
C ARG A 303 7.65 18.30 -0.87
N LEU A 304 7.26 19.21 0.02
CA LEU A 304 6.55 18.83 1.25
C LEU A 304 5.26 18.11 0.86
N ALA A 305 5.02 16.94 1.44
CA ALA A 305 3.77 16.23 1.26
C ALA A 305 2.63 16.99 1.96
N ALA A 306 1.51 17.14 1.24
CA ALA A 306 0.27 17.74 1.76
C ALA A 306 -0.55 16.76 2.60
#